data_AF-A0A3D0JSP2-F1
#
_entry.id   AF-A0A3D0JSP2-F1
#
_cell.length_a   1.000
_cell.length_b   1.000
_cell.length_c   1.000
_cell.angle_alpha   90.00
_cell.angle_beta   90.00
_cell.angle_gamma   90.00
#
_symmetry.space_group_name_H-M   'P 1'
#
loop_
_entity.id
_entity.type
_entity.pdbx_description
1 polymer ?
#
loop_
_entity_poly.entity_id
_entity_poly.type
_entity_poly.pdbx_seq_one_letter_code
_entity_poly.pdbx_strand_id
1 'polypeptide(L)'
;YGNNLRQNSRALRLGMSRLGAFTTLVLFDQRVSMWTCLLGLCVAIIASIKYSVMYLLIYLLWIGTTRLILTLLLMLSGHRIGPAYPALLYYNQIVGAMVKIYVFFRLDQQSWTRQNTKLNRGLSSFANWFNSWSSRAMTFSAASVFIAALLALV
;
A
#
# COMPACT_ATOMS: atom_id res chain seq x y z
N TYR A 1 10.88 -1.22 1.54
CA TYR A 1 9.65 -2.00 1.31
C TYR A 1 9.88 -3.35 0.59
N GLY A 2 10.75 -3.42 -0.43
CA GLY A 2 10.86 -4.61 -1.30
C GLY A 2 11.22 -5.95 -0.64
N ASN A 3 12.17 -5.98 0.31
CA ASN A 3 12.61 -7.22 0.95
C ASN A 3 11.51 -7.86 1.82
N ASN A 4 10.80 -7.03 2.59
CA ASN A 4 9.66 -7.48 3.39
C ASN A 4 8.59 -8.11 2.50
N LEU A 5 8.26 -7.51 1.34
CA LEU A 5 7.25 -8.05 0.43
C LEU A 5 7.63 -9.43 -0.16
N ARG A 6 8.91 -9.67 -0.49
CA ARG A 6 9.37 -10.98 -1.00
C ARG A 6 9.31 -12.07 0.07
N GLN A 7 9.77 -11.75 1.29
CA GLN A 7 9.82 -12.72 2.37
C GLN A 7 8.46 -12.92 3.04
N ASN A 8 7.54 -11.96 2.95
CA ASN A 8 6.22 -12.01 3.59
C ASN A 8 5.43 -13.27 3.18
N SER A 9 5.40 -13.62 1.89
CA SER A 9 4.71 -14.84 1.43
C SER A 9 5.37 -16.13 1.91
N ARG A 10 6.70 -16.15 2.03
CA ARG A 10 7.44 -17.31 2.56
C ARG A 10 7.25 -17.45 4.07
N ALA A 11 7.24 -16.33 4.78
CA ALA A 11 7.01 -16.28 6.21
C ALA A 11 5.58 -16.75 6.55
N LEU A 12 4.55 -16.24 5.86
CA LEU A 12 3.17 -16.69 6.08
C LEU A 12 2.96 -18.20 5.90
N ARG A 13 3.73 -18.86 5.02
CA ARG A 13 3.68 -20.32 4.84
C ARG A 13 4.21 -21.12 6.04
N LEU A 14 5.01 -20.52 6.91
CA LEU A 14 5.48 -21.17 8.14
C LEU A 14 4.35 -21.37 9.14
N GLY A 15 3.27 -20.58 9.02
CA GLY A 15 2.08 -20.69 9.83
C GLY A 15 2.22 -20.13 11.25
N MET A 16 1.06 -20.00 11.88
CA MET A 16 0.87 -19.50 13.23
C MET A 16 1.70 -20.25 14.28
N SER A 17 1.79 -21.58 14.15
CA SER A 17 2.45 -22.45 15.12
C SER A 17 3.96 -22.20 15.22
N ARG A 18 4.60 -21.62 14.19
CA ARG A 18 6.05 -21.38 14.14
C ARG A 18 6.41 -19.92 14.37
N LEU A 19 5.55 -19.00 13.94
CA LEU A 19 5.78 -17.56 14.02
C LEU A 19 5.18 -16.92 15.26
N GLY A 20 4.07 -17.48 15.78
CA GLY A 20 3.24 -16.88 16.81
C GLY A 20 2.14 -15.96 16.28
N ALA A 21 1.22 -15.58 17.17
CA ALA A 21 0.03 -14.77 16.87
C ALA A 21 0.35 -13.42 16.26
N PHE A 22 1.15 -12.67 17.00
CA PHE A 22 1.41 -11.28 16.69
C PHE A 22 2.12 -11.12 15.34
N THR A 23 3.16 -11.91 15.09
CA THR A 23 3.93 -11.86 13.86
C THR A 23 3.10 -12.29 12.65
N THR A 24 2.26 -13.31 12.78
CA THR A 24 1.35 -13.75 11.71
C THR A 24 0.34 -12.65 11.37
N LEU A 25 -0.23 -11.99 12.38
CA LEU A 25 -1.13 -10.84 12.20
C LEU A 25 -0.42 -9.67 11.52
N VAL A 26 0.79 -9.31 11.93
CA VAL A 26 1.58 -8.22 11.32
C VAL A 26 1.91 -8.52 9.86
N LEU A 27 2.27 -9.77 9.54
CA LEU A 27 2.54 -10.18 8.15
C LEU A 27 1.28 -10.12 7.28
N PHE A 28 0.13 -10.48 7.85
CA PHE A 28 -1.15 -10.37 7.17
C PHE A 28 -1.54 -8.89 6.95
N ASP A 29 -1.45 -8.08 8.00
CA ASP A 29 -1.71 -6.64 7.97
C ASP A 29 -0.89 -5.95 6.86
N GLN A 30 0.39 -6.28 6.71
CA GLN A 30 1.22 -5.69 5.65
C GLN A 30 0.64 -5.84 4.24
N ARG A 31 -0.13 -6.91 3.97
CA ARG A 31 -0.75 -7.16 2.66
C ARG A 31 -2.08 -6.43 2.52
N VAL A 32 -2.88 -6.45 3.58
CA VAL A 32 -4.21 -5.84 3.62
C VAL A 32 -4.09 -4.32 3.65
N SER A 33 -3.20 -3.79 4.47
CA SER A 33 -2.94 -2.35 4.63
C SER A 33 -2.47 -1.67 3.34
N MET A 34 -1.97 -2.39 2.34
CA MET A 34 -1.70 -1.79 1.02
C MET A 34 -2.98 -1.28 0.36
N TRP A 35 -4.07 -2.05 0.44
CA TRP A 35 -5.32 -1.76 -0.25
C TRP A 35 -6.28 -0.96 0.62
N THR A 36 -6.35 -1.27 1.91
CA THR A 36 -7.26 -0.55 2.83
C THR A 36 -6.86 0.91 3.03
N CYS A 37 -5.57 1.25 2.92
CA CYS A 37 -5.12 2.64 2.93
C CYS A 37 -5.69 3.47 1.77
N LEU A 38 -6.01 2.85 0.63
CA LEU A 38 -6.61 3.50 -0.54
C LEU A 38 -8.14 3.44 -0.53
N LEU A 39 -8.72 2.45 0.15
CA LEU A 39 -10.17 2.21 0.22
C LEU A 39 -10.93 3.49 0.59
N GLY A 40 -10.58 4.14 1.70
CA GLY A 40 -11.29 5.34 2.16
C GLY A 40 -11.26 6.48 1.13
N LEU A 41 -10.13 6.68 0.46
CA LEU A 41 -9.99 7.70 -0.58
C LEU A 41 -10.83 7.36 -1.81
N CYS A 42 -10.76 6.12 -2.28
CA CYS A 42 -11.51 5.68 -3.46
C CYS A 42 -13.03 5.71 -3.20
N VAL A 43 -13.50 5.26 -2.04
CA VAL A 43 -14.91 5.33 -1.65
C VAL A 43 -15.39 6.78 -1.59
N ALA A 44 -14.61 7.69 -0.99
CA ALA A 44 -14.95 9.10 -0.95
C ALA A 44 -15.08 9.72 -2.34
N ILE A 45 -14.18 9.38 -3.28
CA ILE A 45 -14.26 9.84 -4.67
C ILE A 45 -15.49 9.27 -5.38
N ILE A 46 -15.74 7.97 -5.27
CA ILE A 46 -16.90 7.31 -5.90
C ILE A 46 -18.20 7.90 -5.35
N ALA A 47 -18.33 8.02 -4.03
CA ALA A 47 -19.50 8.60 -3.37
C ALA A 47 -19.68 10.09 -3.73
N SER A 48 -18.58 10.82 -3.89
CA SER A 48 -18.59 12.21 -4.33
C SER A 48 -19.18 12.37 -5.74
N ILE A 49 -18.86 11.45 -6.65
CA ILE A 49 -19.39 11.43 -8.02
C ILE A 49 -20.85 10.96 -8.04
N LYS A 50 -21.19 9.93 -7.25
CA LYS A 50 -22.53 9.31 -7.25
C LYS A 50 -23.59 10.13 -6.51
N TYR A 51 -23.23 10.75 -5.40
CA TYR A 51 -24.18 11.41 -4.50
C TYR A 51 -23.97 12.92 -4.41
N SER A 52 -22.80 13.38 -3.95
CA SER A 52 -22.48 14.81 -3.81
C SER A 52 -21.02 15.04 -3.39
N VAL A 53 -20.43 16.15 -3.82
CA VAL A 53 -19.09 16.61 -3.40
C VAL A 53 -18.95 16.72 -1.87
N MET A 54 -20.06 16.85 -1.13
CA MET A 54 -20.05 16.85 0.35
C MET A 54 -19.37 15.62 0.96
N TYR A 55 -19.49 14.43 0.36
CA TYR A 55 -18.82 13.22 0.87
C TYR A 55 -17.30 13.34 0.84
N LEU A 56 -16.74 14.01 -0.16
CA LEU A 56 -15.31 14.28 -0.24
C LEU A 56 -14.87 15.24 0.86
N LEU A 57 -15.66 16.29 1.13
CA LEU A 57 -15.37 17.25 2.20
C LEU A 57 -15.42 16.61 3.58
N ILE A 58 -16.43 15.76 3.85
CA ILE A 58 -16.53 14.99 5.09
C ILE A 58 -15.31 14.07 5.25
N TYR A 59 -14.89 13.39 4.18
CA TYR A 59 -13.69 12.55 4.20
C TYR A 59 -12.42 13.35 4.49
N LEU A 60 -12.24 14.51 3.87
CA LEU A 60 -11.08 15.38 4.11
C LEU A 60 -11.07 15.93 5.54
N LEU A 61 -12.22 16.32 6.07
CA LEU A 61 -12.36 16.77 7.46
C LEU A 61 -12.01 15.64 8.43
N TRP A 62 -12.50 14.42 8.16
CA TRP A 62 -12.22 13.24 8.97
C TRP A 62 -10.72 12.88 8.99
N ILE A 63 -10.08 12.82 7.82
CA ILE A 63 -8.64 12.56 7.72
C ILE A 63 -7.84 13.68 8.41
N GLY A 64 -8.20 14.94 8.18
CA GLY A 64 -7.56 16.08 8.84
C GLY A 64 -7.63 15.94 10.36
N THR A 65 -8.82 15.67 10.90
CA THR A 65 -9.06 15.53 12.34
C THR A 65 -8.26 14.37 12.93
N THR A 66 -8.34 13.18 12.34
CA THR A 66 -7.63 11.98 12.85
C THR A 66 -6.11 12.15 12.78
N ARG A 67 -5.58 12.79 11.73
CA ARG A 67 -4.15 13.06 11.59
C ARG A 67 -3.70 14.12 12.59
N LEU A 68 -4.48 15.18 12.80
CA LEU A 68 -4.20 16.19 13.81
C LEU A 68 -4.13 15.58 15.22
N ILE A 69 -5.11 14.75 15.60
CA ILE A 69 -5.11 14.05 16.88
C ILE A 69 -3.84 13.20 17.04
N LEU A 70 -3.46 12.43 16.01
CA LEU A 70 -2.23 11.63 16.06
C LEU A 70 -0.97 12.49 16.22
N THR A 71 -0.89 13.63 15.52
CA THR A 71 0.24 14.55 15.66
C THR A 71 0.30 15.20 17.04
N LEU A 72 -0.84 15.52 17.65
CA LEU A 72 -0.92 16.02 19.01
C LEU A 72 -0.43 14.98 20.02
N LEU A 73 -0.86 13.71 19.88
CA LEU A 73 -0.39 12.63 20.74
C LEU A 73 1.13 12.41 20.63
N LEU A 74 1.68 12.49 19.42
CA LEU A 74 3.14 12.39 19.22
C LEU A 74 3.88 13.58 19.83
N MET A 75 3.30 14.79 19.75
CA MET A 75 3.87 15.99 20.37
C MET A 75 3.86 15.88 21.90
N LEU A 76 2.76 15.40 22.49
CA LEU A 76 2.65 15.12 23.92
C LEU A 76 3.62 14.03 24.38
N SER A 77 3.98 13.10 23.51
CA SER A 77 5.01 12.08 23.77
C SER A 77 6.45 12.63 23.70
N GLY A 78 6.62 13.94 23.48
CA GLY A 78 7.93 14.61 23.45
C GLY A 78 8.61 14.65 22.08
N HIS A 79 7.93 14.22 21.01
CA HIS A 79 8.47 14.34 19.65
C HIS A 79 8.37 15.79 19.17
N ARG A 80 9.46 16.36 18.63
CA ARG A 80 9.44 17.71 18.04
C ARG A 80 8.88 17.63 16.63
N ILE A 81 7.67 18.13 16.44
CA ILE A 81 6.94 17.96 15.18
C ILE A 81 6.47 19.32 14.65
N GLY A 82 6.62 19.53 13.34
CA GLY A 82 6.13 20.73 12.68
C GLY A 82 4.63 20.66 12.33
N PRO A 83 4.00 21.81 12.04
CA PRO A 83 2.56 21.89 11.72
C PRO A 83 2.18 21.17 10.41
N ALA A 84 3.13 20.92 9.52
CA ALA A 84 2.90 20.19 8.26
C ALA A 84 2.84 18.66 8.43
N TYR A 85 3.14 18.14 9.62
CA TYR A 85 3.23 16.70 9.86
C TYR A 85 1.93 15.89 9.63
N PRO A 86 0.72 16.40 9.97
CA PRO A 86 -0.53 15.69 9.66
C PRO A 86 -0.67 15.41 8.16
N ALA A 87 -0.32 16.38 7.32
CA ALA A 87 -0.35 16.24 5.87
C ALA A 87 0.71 15.25 5.38
N LEU A 88 1.93 15.31 5.93
CA LEU A 88 3.01 14.37 5.60
C LEU A 88 2.66 12.91 5.99
N LEU A 89 1.96 12.69 7.10
CA LEU A 89 1.50 11.37 7.50
C LEU A 89 0.50 10.80 6.49
N TYR A 90 -0.46 11.60 6.06
CA TYR A 90 -1.42 11.19 5.05
C TYR A 90 -0.76 10.96 3.68
N TYR A 91 0.16 11.84 3.27
CA TYR A 91 0.97 11.66 2.07
C TYR A 91 1.73 10.33 2.10
N ASN A 92 2.43 10.04 3.20
CA ASN A 92 3.16 8.78 3.36
C ASN A 92 2.26 7.55 3.32
N GLN A 93 1.04 7.65 3.84
CA GLN A 93 0.06 6.56 3.76
C GLN A 93 -0.34 6.27 2.32
N ILE A 94 -0.75 7.30 1.56
CA ILE A 94 -1.25 7.13 0.20
C ILE A 94 -0.11 6.73 -0.74
N VAL A 95 0.98 7.50 -0.77
CA VAL A 95 2.13 7.23 -1.64
C VAL A 95 2.80 5.91 -1.25
N GLY A 96 2.93 5.64 0.04
CA GLY A 96 3.47 4.37 0.54
C GLY A 96 2.63 3.18 0.09
N ALA A 97 1.30 3.27 0.13
CA ALA A 97 0.40 2.24 -0.37
C ALA A 97 0.54 2.04 -1.89
N MET A 98 0.55 3.13 -2.67
CA MET A 98 0.72 3.07 -4.13
C MET A 98 2.05 2.42 -4.53
N VAL A 99 3.16 2.84 -3.91
CA VAL A 99 4.49 2.26 -4.17
C VAL A 99 4.53 0.78 -3.77
N LYS A 100 3.92 0.41 -2.64
CA LYS A 100 3.87 -0.99 -2.21
C LYS A 100 3.09 -1.86 -3.20
N ILE A 101 1.93 -1.40 -3.69
CA ILE A 101 1.15 -2.11 -4.73
C ILE A 101 1.98 -2.24 -6.00
N TYR A 102 2.59 -1.15 -6.48
CA TYR A 102 3.43 -1.17 -7.69
C TYR A 102 4.60 -2.17 -7.58
N VAL A 103 5.33 -2.14 -6.46
CA VAL A 103 6.47 -3.05 -6.22
C VAL A 103 6.02 -4.49 -6.03
N PHE A 104 4.82 -4.73 -5.48
CA PHE A 104 4.29 -6.09 -5.26
C PHE A 104 4.13 -6.90 -6.55
N PHE A 105 3.76 -6.25 -7.67
CA PHE A 105 3.66 -6.92 -8.97
C PHE A 105 4.98 -6.94 -9.76
N ARG A 106 6.04 -6.31 -9.22
CA ARG A 106 7.37 -6.17 -9.84
C ARG A 106 8.48 -6.58 -8.88
N LEU A 107 8.26 -7.69 -8.17
CA LEU A 107 9.25 -8.24 -7.23
C LEU A 107 10.53 -8.74 -7.93
N ASP A 108 10.45 -8.97 -9.24
CA ASP A 108 11.53 -9.38 -10.13
C ASP A 108 12.52 -8.25 -10.45
N GLN A 109 12.08 -6.98 -10.44
CA GLN A 109 12.88 -5.82 -10.86
C GLN A 109 13.64 -5.13 -9.71
N GLN A 110 13.83 -5.81 -8.57
CA GLN A 110 14.49 -5.24 -7.41
C GLN A 110 16.02 -5.25 -7.54
N SER A 111 16.64 -4.10 -7.27
CA SER A 111 18.09 -3.93 -7.15
C SER A 111 18.46 -3.50 -5.74
N TRP A 112 19.58 -4.01 -5.23
CA TRP A 112 20.16 -3.53 -3.98
C TRP A 112 21.02 -2.30 -4.29
N THR A 113 20.85 -1.22 -3.53
CA THR A 113 21.64 0.01 -3.71
C THR A 113 23.04 -0.11 -3.11
N ARG A 114 23.20 -0.91 -2.05
CA ARG A 114 24.47 -1.13 -1.34
C ARG A 114 25.32 -2.28 -1.90
N GLN A 115 24.74 -3.13 -2.74
CA GLN A 115 25.42 -4.23 -3.41
C GLN A 115 24.99 -4.17 -4.87
N ASN A 116 25.94 -4.10 -5.81
CA ASN A 116 25.66 -4.06 -7.26
C ASN A 116 25.17 -5.41 -7.80
N THR A 117 24.19 -6.00 -7.11
CA THR A 117 23.54 -7.25 -7.46
C THR A 117 22.15 -6.92 -8.00
N LYS A 118 22.03 -6.99 -9.32
CA LYS A 118 20.73 -7.04 -10.00
C LYS A 118 20.42 -8.50 -10.29
N LEU A 119 19.16 -8.90 -10.11
CA LEU A 119 18.73 -10.25 -10.46
C LEU A 119 18.74 -10.40 -11.99
N ASN A 120 19.87 -10.83 -12.56
CA ASN A 120 19.94 -11.16 -13.99
C ASN A 120 19.64 -12.65 -14.17
N ARG A 121 18.50 -12.97 -14.78
CA ARG A 121 18.05 -14.36 -14.99
C ARG A 121 18.49 -14.94 -16.34
N GLY A 122 19.23 -14.19 -17.16
CA GLY A 122 19.66 -14.64 -18.50
C GLY A 122 18.49 -15.00 -19.42
N LEU A 123 17.32 -14.40 -19.20
CA LEU A 123 16.09 -14.70 -19.93
C LEU A 123 16.19 -14.20 -21.39
N SER A 124 15.59 -14.96 -22.30
CA SER A 124 15.43 -14.53 -23.69
C SER A 124 14.65 -13.21 -23.78
N SER A 125 14.89 -12.44 -24.84
CA SER A 125 14.24 -11.13 -25.06
C SER A 125 12.70 -11.24 -24.97
N PHE A 126 12.13 -12.30 -25.53
CA PHE A 126 10.70 -12.58 -25.44
C PHE A 126 10.22 -12.81 -24.00
N ALA A 127 10.94 -13.60 -23.21
CA ALA A 127 10.56 -13.88 -21.82
C ALA A 127 10.62 -12.62 -20.94
N ASN A 128 11.60 -11.74 -21.18
CA ASN A 128 11.66 -10.44 -20.49
C ASN A 128 10.51 -9.52 -20.90
N TRP A 129 10.20 -9.44 -22.19
CA TRP A 129 9.06 -8.69 -22.69
C TRP A 129 7.75 -9.21 -22.08
N PHE A 130 7.52 -10.53 -22.12
CA PHE A 130 6.33 -11.16 -21.57
C PHE A 130 6.18 -10.92 -20.05
N ASN A 131 7.26 -11.07 -19.27
CA ASN A 131 7.24 -10.77 -17.84
C ASN A 131 6.87 -9.31 -17.58
N SER A 132 7.46 -8.38 -18.32
CA SER A 132 7.20 -6.94 -18.14
C SER A 132 5.77 -6.56 -18.48
N TRP A 133 5.19 -7.19 -19.51
CA TRP A 133 3.80 -6.97 -19.92
C TRP A 133 2.83 -7.63 -18.94
N SER A 134 3.11 -8.87 -18.54
CA SER A 134 2.33 -9.63 -17.55
C SER A 134 2.24 -8.90 -16.21
N SER A 135 3.34 -8.36 -15.68
CA SER A 135 3.32 -7.54 -14.46
C SER A 135 2.41 -6.32 -14.58
N ARG A 136 2.39 -5.65 -15.74
CA ARG A 136 1.50 -4.49 -15.98
C ARG A 136 0.04 -4.94 -16.06
N ALA A 137 -0.24 -6.01 -16.80
CA ALA A 137 -1.58 -6.58 -16.90
C ALA A 137 -2.11 -7.00 -15.51
N MET A 138 -1.28 -7.62 -14.67
CA MET A 138 -1.64 -8.00 -13.30
C MET A 138 -1.91 -6.80 -12.39
N THR A 139 -1.11 -5.73 -12.47
CA THR A 139 -1.42 -4.49 -11.73
C THR A 139 -2.76 -3.90 -12.14
N PHE A 140 -3.03 -3.88 -13.44
CA PHE A 140 -4.24 -3.30 -14.01
C PHE A 140 -5.47 -4.14 -13.65
N SER A 141 -5.39 -5.46 -13.76
CA SER A 141 -6.49 -6.35 -13.40
C SER A 141 -6.79 -6.29 -11.90
N ALA A 142 -5.77 -6.29 -11.04
CA ALA A 142 -5.96 -6.15 -9.60
C ALA A 142 -6.59 -4.82 -9.21
N ALA A 143 -6.14 -3.71 -9.80
CA ALA A 143 -6.74 -2.39 -9.60
C ALA A 143 -8.19 -2.33 -10.11
N SER A 144 -8.47 -2.97 -11.25
CA SER A 144 -9.83 -3.03 -11.81
C SER A 144 -10.78 -3.82 -10.90
N VAL A 145 -10.34 -4.98 -10.40
CA VAL A 145 -11.12 -5.79 -9.44
C VAL A 145 -11.36 -4.99 -8.15
N PHE A 146 -10.36 -4.28 -7.65
CA PHE A 146 -10.50 -3.42 -6.48
C PHE A 146 -11.56 -2.33 -6.71
N ILE A 147 -11.49 -1.59 -7.82
CA ILE A 147 -12.48 -0.55 -8.15
C ILE A 147 -13.87 -1.15 -8.35
N ALA A 148 -13.99 -2.28 -9.04
CA ALA A 148 -15.27 -2.97 -9.25
C ALA A 148 -15.91 -3.41 -7.93
N ALA A 149 -15.12 -3.94 -6.99
CA ALA A 149 -15.58 -4.28 -5.66
C ALA A 149 -16.07 -3.06 -4.88
N LEU A 150 -15.38 -1.92 -4.98
CA LEU A 150 -15.83 -0.67 -4.36
C LEU A 150 -17.13 -0.15 -4.97
N LEU A 151 -17.27 -0.19 -6.30
CA LEU A 151 -18.50 0.21 -6.98
C LEU A 151 -19.69 -0.69 -6.62
N ALA A 152 -19.46 -1.98 -6.40
CA ALA A 152 -20.51 -2.90 -5.94
C ALA A 152 -20.97 -2.62 -4.50
N LEU A 153 -20.10 -2.01 -3.66
CA LEU A 153 -20.39 -1.71 -2.26
C LEU A 153 -20.99 -0.32 -2.02
N VAL A 154 -20.82 0.63 -2.94
CA VAL A 154 -21.21 2.06 -2.80
C VAL A 154 -22.46 2.39 -3.60
#